data_AF-J0PH52-F1
#
_entry.id   AF-J0PH52-F1
#
_cell.length_a   1.000
_cell.length_b   1.000
_cell.length_c   1.000
_cell.angle_alpha   90.00
_cell.angle_beta   90.00
_cell.angle_gamma   90.00
#
_symmetry.space_group_name_H-M   'P 1'
#
loop_
_entity.id
_entity.type
_entity.pdbx_description
1 polymer ?
#
loop_
_entity_poly.entity_id
_entity_poly.type
_entity_poly.pdbx_seq_one_letter_code
_entity_poly.pdbx_strand_id
1 'polypeptide(L)'
;MVKLLQSLELPLGHPLVEKLCDRSLKDGVKFNEKSEPIFKEEVSEEDKIKFNKALRVLHAIVNNETSLRYLSDDNQKFIEDLAQAKKITNEKIEKTLEIVSTSDVDVGFEAFKDLMLKVDNTAVGLKSYSQSQLLDLDGGHWDLEVPSALKERVTFRFDNLPKDKDNKEMHFYARSSLKDLKKGVVAIDFGTKSTTASYMDETGTYRLLSIGGLVDDASLTKFENPTIVEFRHRGKFITEYDALDHRPFTAHNDIEVAHEAQKNAAGVKGNDLYRFFSKLKQWAGADEKQNFRDLEEDFSLESFTHCADFNPIEIYAHYIGRCINNMENGVFLKYFLSYPIKYEKHQAEKIRESFEKGLRKSLPRHVFDDEKTAKTFKVELRASEPCAYAISALKSYGFFKSEKLDKPVYYGVFDFGGGTTDFDFGKWEKALAPNSPTK
;
A
#
# COMPACT_ATOMS: atom_id res chain seq x y z
N MET A 1 16.07 6.71 14.63
CA MET A 1 16.94 7.89 14.35
C MET A 1 16.73 8.25 12.88
N VAL A 2 16.85 9.51 12.43
CA VAL A 2 16.90 9.74 10.97
C VAL A 2 18.31 9.36 10.53
N LYS A 3 18.45 8.51 9.51
CA LYS A 3 19.74 7.96 9.09
C LYS A 3 20.10 8.53 7.73
N LEU A 4 21.27 9.19 7.66
CA LEU A 4 21.85 9.60 6.38
C LEU A 4 22.17 8.35 5.54
N LEU A 5 21.72 8.34 4.30
CA LEU A 5 21.95 7.26 3.34
C LEU A 5 23.19 7.59 2.50
N GLN A 6 24.30 6.91 2.77
CA GLN A 6 25.45 6.86 1.86
C GLN A 6 25.27 5.80 0.78
N SER A 7 24.58 4.71 1.14
CA SER A 7 24.17 3.65 0.24
C SER A 7 22.83 3.06 0.72
N LEU A 8 22.14 2.39 -0.19
CA LEU A 8 20.93 1.62 0.07
C LEU A 8 21.21 0.15 -0.28
N GLU A 9 21.26 -0.70 0.73
CA GLU A 9 21.35 -2.15 0.56
C GLU A 9 19.94 -2.74 0.50
N LEU A 10 19.66 -3.50 -0.56
CA LEU A 10 18.39 -4.19 -0.75
C LEU A 10 18.63 -5.69 -1.01
N PRO A 11 17.79 -6.59 -0.47
CA PRO A 11 17.75 -7.96 -0.94
C PRO A 11 17.52 -7.99 -2.46
N LEU A 12 18.17 -8.90 -3.19
CA LEU A 12 18.06 -9.03 -4.64
C LEU A 12 16.62 -9.21 -5.11
N GLY A 13 15.79 -9.87 -4.28
CA GLY A 13 14.37 -10.08 -4.54
C GLY A 13 13.48 -8.86 -4.32
N HIS A 14 13.98 -7.76 -3.76
CA HIS A 14 13.17 -6.61 -3.37
C HIS A 14 12.69 -5.81 -4.60
N PRO A 15 11.40 -5.45 -4.72
CA PRO A 15 10.86 -4.77 -5.92
C PRO A 15 11.53 -3.46 -6.29
N LEU A 16 12.07 -2.74 -5.29
CA LEU A 16 12.79 -1.49 -5.52
C LEU A 16 14.11 -1.71 -6.27
N VAL A 17 14.73 -2.89 -6.20
CA VAL A 17 15.96 -3.20 -6.98
C VAL A 17 15.69 -3.04 -8.46
N GLU A 18 14.58 -3.62 -8.95
CA GLU A 18 14.18 -3.53 -10.34
C GLU A 18 13.99 -2.08 -10.79
N LYS A 19 13.20 -1.32 -10.02
CA LYS A 19 12.89 0.08 -10.32
C LYS A 19 14.13 0.96 -10.30
N LEU A 20 15.09 0.70 -9.41
CA LEU A 20 16.35 1.43 -9.34
C LEU A 20 17.30 1.06 -10.47
N CYS A 21 17.45 -0.22 -10.79
CA CYS A 21 18.23 -0.66 -11.94
C CYS A 21 17.76 -0.01 -13.23
N ASP A 22 16.44 0.08 -13.46
CA ASP A 22 15.89 0.74 -14.65
C ASP A 22 16.18 2.25 -14.68
N ARG A 23 16.33 2.89 -13.52
CA ARG A 23 16.69 4.32 -13.38
C ARG A 23 18.20 4.56 -13.46
N SER A 24 19.00 3.52 -13.26
CA SER A 24 20.47 3.55 -13.45
C SER A 24 20.90 3.46 -14.91
N LEU A 25 20.01 3.01 -15.81
CA LEU A 25 20.31 2.87 -17.24
C LEU A 25 20.42 4.23 -17.92
N LYS A 26 21.36 4.35 -18.85
CA LYS A 26 21.46 5.51 -19.76
C LYS A 26 20.22 5.61 -20.66
N ASP A 27 19.89 6.83 -21.07
CA ASP A 27 18.75 7.12 -21.93
C ASP A 27 18.69 6.22 -23.17
N GLY A 28 17.55 5.55 -23.36
CA GLY A 28 17.29 4.67 -24.51
C GLY A 28 17.69 3.21 -24.33
N VAL A 29 18.46 2.86 -23.29
CA VAL A 29 18.80 1.47 -22.94
C VAL A 29 17.66 0.86 -22.13
N LYS A 30 17.14 -0.29 -22.57
CA LYS A 30 16.12 -1.07 -21.85
C LYS A 30 16.59 -2.50 -21.66
N PHE A 31 16.28 -3.08 -20.51
CA PHE A 31 16.48 -4.51 -20.31
C PHE A 31 15.56 -5.29 -21.27
N ASN A 32 16.13 -6.24 -22.01
CA ASN A 32 15.36 -7.08 -22.92
C ASN A 32 14.87 -8.33 -22.20
N GLU A 33 13.62 -8.33 -21.75
CA GLU A 33 13.02 -9.49 -21.07
C GLU A 33 12.89 -10.72 -21.98
N LYS A 34 12.98 -10.58 -23.31
CA LYS A 34 12.77 -11.68 -24.27
C LYS A 34 14.00 -12.55 -24.53
N SER A 35 15.19 -12.14 -24.09
CA SER A 35 16.40 -12.96 -24.21
C SER A 35 16.59 -13.78 -22.94
N GLU A 36 15.81 -14.86 -22.81
CA GLU A 36 15.96 -15.77 -21.67
C GLU A 36 17.28 -16.58 -21.80
N PRO A 37 18.08 -16.64 -20.73
CA PRO A 37 19.27 -17.48 -20.72
C PRO A 37 18.90 -18.96 -20.87
N ILE A 38 19.69 -19.71 -21.64
CA ILE A 38 19.53 -21.17 -21.71
C ILE A 38 20.25 -21.77 -20.50
N PHE A 39 19.51 -22.39 -19.59
CA PHE A 39 20.07 -23.07 -18.43
C PHE A 39 20.42 -24.53 -18.74
N LYS A 40 21.34 -25.11 -17.98
CA LYS A 40 21.48 -26.57 -17.95
C LYS A 40 20.33 -27.21 -17.17
N GLU A 41 20.09 -28.50 -17.41
CA GLU A 41 18.98 -29.26 -16.83
C GLU A 41 19.07 -29.38 -15.31
N GLU A 42 20.29 -29.38 -14.75
CA GLU A 42 20.53 -29.47 -13.30
C GLU A 42 20.24 -28.18 -12.52
N VAL A 43 19.93 -27.06 -13.18
CA VAL A 43 19.69 -25.77 -12.52
C VAL A 43 18.27 -25.73 -11.96
N SER A 44 18.12 -25.39 -10.68
CA SER A 44 16.82 -25.28 -10.01
C SER A 44 16.01 -24.07 -10.51
N GLU A 45 14.68 -24.13 -10.41
CA GLU A 45 13.83 -22.96 -10.76
C GLU A 45 14.11 -21.74 -9.86
N GLU A 46 14.43 -21.97 -8.59
CA GLU A 46 14.81 -20.90 -7.66
C GLU A 46 16.08 -20.18 -8.14
N ASP A 47 17.10 -20.92 -8.54
CA ASP A 47 18.37 -20.37 -9.04
C ASP A 47 18.18 -19.64 -10.37
N LYS A 48 17.28 -20.13 -11.25
CA LYS A 48 16.92 -19.41 -12.49
C LYS A 48 16.31 -18.05 -12.18
N ILE A 49 15.37 -17.99 -11.23
CA ILE A 49 14.70 -16.74 -10.82
C ILE A 49 15.74 -15.77 -10.22
N LYS A 50 16.59 -16.25 -9.31
CA LYS A 50 17.66 -15.43 -8.70
C LYS A 50 18.63 -14.91 -9.75
N PHE A 51 19.07 -15.78 -10.66
CA PHE A 51 19.99 -15.42 -11.73
C PHE A 51 19.40 -14.35 -12.66
N ASN A 52 18.13 -14.48 -13.05
CA ASN A 52 17.46 -13.48 -13.90
C ASN A 52 17.39 -12.11 -13.20
N LYS A 53 17.12 -12.07 -11.89
CA LYS A 53 17.20 -10.81 -11.11
C LYS A 53 18.62 -10.24 -11.09
N ALA A 54 19.62 -11.10 -10.86
CA ALA A 54 21.03 -10.70 -10.85
C ALA A 54 21.50 -10.18 -12.22
N LEU A 55 21.04 -10.78 -13.33
CA LEU A 55 21.33 -10.30 -14.68
C LEU A 55 20.82 -8.88 -14.92
N ARG A 56 19.65 -8.52 -14.37
CA ARG A 56 19.15 -7.14 -14.48
C ARG A 56 20.04 -6.15 -13.76
N VAL A 57 20.59 -6.54 -12.60
CA VAL A 57 21.57 -5.73 -11.87
C VAL A 57 22.87 -5.60 -12.65
N LEU A 58 23.43 -6.71 -13.17
CA LEU A 58 24.62 -6.66 -14.02
C LEU A 58 24.41 -5.79 -15.25
N HIS A 59 23.23 -5.87 -15.87
CA HIS A 59 22.88 -5.02 -17.00
C HIS A 59 22.87 -3.53 -16.64
N ALA A 60 22.38 -3.17 -15.45
CA ALA A 60 22.46 -1.79 -14.94
C ALA A 60 23.92 -1.35 -14.69
N ILE A 61 24.77 -2.23 -14.16
CA ILE A 61 26.19 -1.94 -13.91
C ILE A 61 26.94 -1.70 -15.21
N VAL A 62 26.83 -2.63 -16.18
CA VAL A 62 27.60 -2.56 -17.44
C VAL A 62 27.20 -1.37 -18.31
N ASN A 63 25.93 -0.94 -18.24
CA ASN A 63 25.42 0.17 -19.04
C ASN A 63 25.53 1.54 -18.32
N ASN A 64 26.16 1.61 -17.14
CA ASN A 64 26.40 2.84 -16.40
C ASN A 64 27.91 3.03 -16.16
N GLU A 65 28.48 4.09 -16.74
CA GLU A 65 29.93 4.37 -16.63
C GLU A 65 30.41 4.63 -15.19
N THR A 66 29.54 5.16 -14.34
CA THR A 66 29.85 5.37 -12.92
C THR A 66 29.91 4.02 -12.20
N SER A 67 28.95 3.14 -12.47
CA SER A 67 28.89 1.79 -11.88
C SER A 67 30.09 0.92 -12.30
N LEU A 68 30.57 1.04 -13.54
CA LEU A 68 31.74 0.30 -14.04
C LEU A 68 33.00 0.53 -13.19
N ARG A 69 33.13 1.67 -12.51
CA ARG A 69 34.29 1.98 -11.65
C ARG A 69 34.40 1.08 -10.43
N TYR A 70 33.31 0.40 -10.05
CA TYR A 70 33.28 -0.52 -8.92
C TYR A 70 33.52 -1.99 -9.33
N LEU A 71 33.64 -2.28 -10.63
CA LEU A 71 33.98 -3.63 -11.11
C LEU A 71 35.50 -3.80 -11.25
N SER A 72 35.99 -4.98 -10.87
CA SER A 72 37.36 -5.40 -11.19
C SER A 72 37.45 -5.88 -12.64
N ASP A 73 38.66 -5.82 -13.21
CA ASP A 73 38.95 -6.33 -14.56
C ASP A 73 38.54 -7.81 -14.71
N ASP A 74 38.75 -8.61 -13.66
CA ASP A 74 38.36 -10.03 -13.62
C ASP A 74 36.83 -10.23 -13.68
N ASN A 75 36.08 -9.36 -12.98
CA ASN A 75 34.61 -9.41 -12.99
C ASN A 75 34.07 -8.91 -14.33
N GLN A 76 34.67 -7.88 -14.92
CA GLN A 76 34.29 -7.40 -16.24
C GLN A 76 34.47 -8.50 -17.30
N LYS A 77 35.63 -9.17 -17.31
CA LYS A 77 35.91 -10.30 -18.19
C LYS A 77 34.91 -11.44 -17.99
N PHE A 78 34.56 -11.75 -16.73
CA PHE A 78 33.55 -12.76 -16.46
C PHE A 78 32.17 -12.40 -17.04
N ILE A 79 31.75 -11.13 -16.96
CA ILE A 79 30.47 -10.68 -17.51
C ILE A 79 30.48 -10.78 -19.05
N GLU A 80 31.59 -10.45 -19.70
CA GLU A 80 31.76 -10.65 -21.14
C GLU A 80 31.67 -12.13 -21.54
N ASP A 81 32.33 -13.02 -20.78
CA ASP A 81 32.25 -14.48 -20.97
C ASP A 81 30.83 -15.02 -20.69
N LEU A 82 30.11 -14.41 -19.74
CA LEU A 82 28.73 -14.74 -19.39
C LEU A 82 27.79 -14.41 -20.55
N ALA A 83 27.96 -13.25 -21.20
CA ALA A 83 27.16 -12.83 -22.35
C ALA A 83 27.31 -13.76 -23.57
N GLN A 84 28.46 -14.44 -23.70
CA GLN A 84 28.73 -15.41 -24.77
C GLN A 84 28.39 -16.86 -24.39
N ALA A 85 27.92 -17.08 -23.16
CA ALA A 85 27.66 -18.42 -22.64
C ALA A 85 26.51 -19.11 -23.39
N LYS A 86 26.78 -20.26 -24.01
CA LYS A 86 25.73 -21.09 -24.63
C LYS A 86 24.75 -21.69 -23.63
N LYS A 87 25.24 -22.03 -22.43
CA LYS A 87 24.43 -22.54 -21.32
C LYS A 87 24.92 -21.97 -19.99
N ILE A 88 23.98 -21.69 -19.09
CA ILE A 88 24.23 -21.23 -17.73
C ILE A 88 24.31 -22.43 -16.78
N THR A 89 25.37 -22.49 -15.97
CA THR A 89 25.65 -23.53 -14.96
C THR A 89 25.47 -22.96 -13.55
N ASN A 90 25.31 -23.82 -12.54
CA ASN A 90 25.27 -23.38 -11.12
C ASN A 90 26.50 -22.55 -10.72
N GLU A 91 27.70 -22.94 -11.16
CA GLU A 91 28.93 -22.17 -10.92
C GLU A 91 28.85 -20.74 -11.49
N LYS A 92 28.28 -20.57 -12.69
CA LYS A 92 28.07 -19.23 -13.29
C LYS A 92 27.03 -18.43 -12.52
N ILE A 93 26.00 -19.08 -12.00
CA ILE A 93 24.96 -18.44 -11.17
C ILE A 93 25.56 -17.95 -9.86
N GLU A 94 26.28 -18.82 -9.14
CA GLU A 94 26.96 -18.49 -7.88
C GLU A 94 27.91 -17.31 -8.06
N LYS A 95 28.78 -17.37 -9.08
CA LYS A 95 29.72 -16.27 -9.36
C LYS A 95 29.01 -14.97 -9.77
N THR A 96 27.90 -15.06 -10.49
CA THR A 96 27.08 -13.88 -10.84
C THR A 96 26.46 -13.24 -9.60
N LEU A 97 25.90 -14.04 -8.69
CA LEU A 97 25.33 -13.57 -7.42
C LEU A 97 26.41 -12.97 -6.50
N GLU A 98 27.62 -13.53 -6.49
CA GLU A 98 28.77 -12.99 -5.76
C GLU A 98 29.17 -11.61 -6.30
N ILE A 99 29.32 -11.48 -7.63
CA ILE A 99 29.64 -10.20 -8.27
C ILE A 99 28.58 -9.16 -7.92
N VAL A 100 27.29 -9.49 -8.08
CA VAL A 100 26.19 -8.57 -7.74
C VAL A 100 26.21 -8.17 -6.26
N SER A 101 26.52 -9.10 -5.34
CA SER A 101 26.55 -8.83 -3.90
C SER A 101 27.73 -7.97 -3.44
N THR A 102 28.77 -7.86 -4.26
CA THR A 102 30.01 -7.12 -3.97
C THR A 102 30.20 -5.88 -4.84
N SER A 103 29.39 -5.74 -5.89
CA SER A 103 29.40 -4.58 -6.78
C SER A 103 28.41 -3.52 -6.32
N ASP A 104 28.74 -2.28 -6.60
CA ASP A 104 27.89 -1.12 -6.33
C ASP A 104 27.21 -0.65 -7.63
N VAL A 105 25.95 -0.23 -7.50
CA VAL A 105 25.16 0.34 -8.59
C VAL A 105 24.95 1.82 -8.34
N ASP A 106 25.35 2.65 -9.30
CA ASP A 106 25.07 4.09 -9.29
C ASP A 106 23.63 4.34 -9.75
N VAL A 107 22.90 5.18 -9.01
CA VAL A 107 21.59 5.71 -9.42
C VAL A 107 21.68 7.23 -9.39
N GLY A 108 21.36 7.87 -10.52
CA GLY A 108 21.38 9.32 -10.60
C GLY A 108 20.52 9.97 -9.53
N PHE A 109 21.07 10.98 -8.84
CA PHE A 109 20.41 11.68 -7.73
C PHE A 109 18.98 12.11 -8.05
N GLU A 110 18.76 12.77 -9.19
CA GLU A 110 17.43 13.22 -9.60
C GLU A 110 16.47 12.06 -9.87
N ALA A 111 16.95 10.98 -10.47
CA ALA A 111 16.13 9.80 -10.78
C ALA A 111 15.69 9.06 -9.50
N PHE A 112 16.60 8.92 -8.53
CA PHE A 112 16.29 8.36 -7.21
C PHE A 112 15.31 9.25 -6.45
N LYS A 113 15.60 10.55 -6.38
CA LYS A 113 14.75 11.54 -5.69
C LYS A 113 13.33 11.52 -6.25
N ASP A 114 13.19 11.59 -7.57
CA ASP A 114 11.88 11.59 -8.23
C ASP A 114 11.10 10.31 -8.01
N LEU A 115 11.78 9.15 -8.03
CA LEU A 115 11.15 7.86 -7.74
C LEU A 115 10.59 7.85 -6.31
N MET A 116 11.41 8.22 -5.32
CA MET A 116 11.03 8.15 -3.91
C MET A 116 9.96 9.17 -3.54
N LEU A 117 9.99 10.39 -4.09
CA LEU A 117 8.95 11.39 -3.86
C LEU A 117 7.58 11.01 -4.48
N LYS A 118 7.55 10.04 -5.40
CA LYS A 118 6.36 9.60 -6.14
C LYS A 118 5.87 8.21 -5.75
N VAL A 119 6.36 7.61 -4.67
CA VAL A 119 5.96 6.26 -4.24
C VAL A 119 4.45 6.16 -4.01
N ASP A 120 3.88 7.03 -3.20
CA ASP A 120 2.43 7.04 -2.93
C ASP A 120 1.59 7.64 -4.08
N ASN A 121 2.19 8.52 -4.88
CA ASN A 121 1.59 8.97 -6.13
C ASN A 121 1.38 7.81 -7.09
N THR A 122 2.39 6.96 -7.27
CA THR A 122 2.33 5.80 -8.15
C THR A 122 1.39 4.74 -7.59
N ALA A 123 1.46 4.46 -6.27
CA ALA A 123 0.67 3.40 -5.65
C ALA A 123 -0.83 3.71 -5.59
N VAL A 124 -1.20 4.94 -5.23
CA VAL A 124 -2.61 5.28 -4.93
C VAL A 124 -3.04 6.67 -5.40
N GLY A 125 -2.24 7.34 -6.24
CA GLY A 125 -2.62 8.62 -6.85
C GLY A 125 -2.50 9.84 -5.93
N LEU A 126 -1.81 9.72 -4.78
CA LEU A 126 -1.57 10.87 -3.90
C LEU A 126 -0.66 11.93 -4.55
N LYS A 127 -0.65 13.16 -4.02
CA LYS A 127 0.29 14.19 -4.46
C LYS A 127 1.73 13.74 -4.18
N SER A 128 2.66 14.06 -5.08
CA SER A 128 4.08 13.84 -4.83
C SER A 128 4.55 14.65 -3.63
N TYR A 129 5.45 14.04 -2.85
CA TYR A 129 6.01 14.68 -1.68
C TYR A 129 6.90 15.87 -2.03
N SER A 130 6.98 16.83 -1.11
CA SER A 130 7.94 17.93 -1.19
C SER A 130 9.38 17.40 -1.12
N GLN A 131 10.33 18.09 -1.76
CA GLN A 131 11.74 17.67 -1.72
C GLN A 131 12.31 17.60 -0.30
N SER A 132 11.87 18.49 0.59
CA SER A 132 12.21 18.47 2.03
C SER A 132 11.87 17.15 2.71
N GLN A 133 10.85 16.42 2.23
CA GLN A 133 10.52 15.10 2.77
C GLN A 133 11.68 14.12 2.68
N LEU A 134 12.49 14.19 1.63
CA LEU A 134 13.59 13.25 1.40
C LEU A 134 14.96 13.83 1.77
N LEU A 135 15.11 15.15 1.70
CA LEU A 135 16.39 15.86 1.78
C LEU A 135 16.65 16.59 3.10
N ASP A 136 15.63 16.80 3.94
CA ASP A 136 15.81 17.47 5.22
C ASP A 136 16.09 16.46 6.35
N LEU A 137 16.88 16.89 7.34
CA LEU A 137 17.23 16.10 8.52
C LEU A 137 16.02 15.61 9.33
N ASP A 138 14.95 16.40 9.38
CA ASP A 138 13.72 16.05 10.08
C ASP A 138 12.73 15.25 9.21
N GLY A 139 13.04 15.12 7.92
CA GLY A 139 12.30 14.28 6.97
C GLY A 139 12.82 12.84 6.99
N GLY A 140 13.08 12.35 5.77
CA GLY A 140 13.44 10.99 5.40
C GLY A 140 12.23 10.17 4.92
N HIS A 141 12.49 8.97 4.41
CA HIS A 141 11.47 8.10 3.83
C HIS A 141 11.41 6.73 4.50
N TRP A 142 10.20 6.20 4.73
CA TRP A 142 10.01 4.91 5.41
C TRP A 142 10.55 3.73 4.60
N ASP A 143 10.31 3.74 3.29
CA ASP A 143 10.66 2.62 2.41
C ASP A 143 12.18 2.54 2.10
N LEU A 144 13.02 3.35 2.77
CA LEU A 144 14.48 3.34 2.65
C LEU A 144 15.21 2.76 3.86
N GLU A 145 14.49 2.48 4.95
CA GLU A 145 15.04 1.76 6.10
C GLU A 145 14.72 0.27 5.95
N VAL A 146 15.60 -0.44 5.22
CA VAL A 146 15.45 -1.86 4.90
C VAL A 146 16.45 -2.68 5.74
N PRO A 147 16.06 -3.87 6.26
CA PRO A 147 17.00 -4.74 6.96
C PRO A 147 18.13 -5.19 6.03
N SER A 148 19.37 -5.11 6.53
CA SER A 148 20.52 -5.60 5.77
C SER A 148 20.48 -7.14 5.66
N ALA A 149 20.69 -7.65 4.45
CA ALA A 149 20.93 -9.08 4.20
C ALA A 149 22.43 -9.30 3.96
N LEU A 150 23.01 -10.37 4.52
CA LEU A 150 24.44 -10.67 4.39
C LEU A 150 24.83 -11.28 3.03
N LYS A 151 23.88 -11.83 2.28
CA LYS A 151 24.05 -12.46 0.96
C LYS A 151 22.88 -12.11 0.05
N GLU A 152 23.06 -12.25 -1.27
CA GLU A 152 22.03 -11.98 -2.29
C GLU A 152 21.42 -10.58 -2.14
N ARG A 153 22.30 -9.58 -2.11
CA ARG A 153 21.91 -8.17 -1.99
C ARG A 153 22.44 -7.35 -3.14
N VAL A 154 21.91 -6.14 -3.29
CA VAL A 154 22.39 -5.11 -4.20
C VAL A 154 22.65 -3.87 -3.39
N THR A 155 23.81 -3.24 -3.61
CA THR A 155 24.16 -1.97 -2.98
C THR A 155 23.99 -0.85 -4.00
N PHE A 156 23.05 0.04 -3.77
CA PHE A 156 22.93 1.28 -4.54
C PHE A 156 23.72 2.38 -3.84
N ARG A 157 24.69 2.99 -4.53
CA ARG A 157 25.50 4.08 -3.98
C ARG A 157 24.95 5.44 -4.36
N PHE A 158 25.11 6.37 -3.44
CA PHE A 158 24.78 7.79 -3.63
C PHE A 158 26.07 8.61 -3.53
N ASP A 159 26.98 8.38 -4.47
CA ASP A 159 28.25 9.10 -4.57
C ASP A 159 28.09 10.36 -5.45
N ASN A 160 28.92 11.39 -5.22
CA ASN A 160 28.92 12.64 -5.99
C ASN A 160 27.57 13.38 -6.00
N LEU A 161 26.91 13.45 -4.85
CA LEU A 161 25.62 14.12 -4.73
C LEU A 161 25.76 15.63 -5.03
N PRO A 162 24.73 16.25 -5.61
CA PRO A 162 24.78 17.67 -5.90
C PRO A 162 24.95 18.48 -4.62
N LYS A 163 25.47 19.70 -4.78
CA LYS A 163 25.57 20.66 -3.69
C LYS A 163 24.41 21.63 -3.72
N ASP A 164 23.97 22.03 -2.53
CA ASP A 164 22.96 23.07 -2.35
C ASP A 164 23.53 24.48 -2.64
N LYS A 165 22.68 25.50 -2.43
CA LYS A 165 23.05 26.91 -2.63
C LYS A 165 24.16 27.40 -1.70
N ASP A 166 24.37 26.71 -0.58
CA ASP A 166 25.39 27.00 0.42
C ASP A 166 26.65 26.13 0.23
N ASN A 167 26.76 25.45 -0.92
CA ASN A 167 27.87 24.57 -1.30
C ASN A 167 28.05 23.37 -0.35
N LYS A 168 26.96 22.92 0.30
CA LYS A 168 26.92 21.69 1.10
C LYS A 168 26.37 20.54 0.27
N GLU A 169 26.96 19.36 0.44
CA GLU A 169 26.47 18.15 -0.23
C GLU A 169 25.05 17.83 0.25
N MET A 170 24.17 17.55 -0.71
CA MET A 170 22.79 17.13 -0.42
C MET A 170 22.80 15.64 -0.07
N HIS A 171 21.95 15.23 0.86
CA HIS A 171 21.87 13.84 1.30
C HIS A 171 20.44 13.33 1.29
N PHE A 172 20.29 12.02 1.11
CA PHE A 172 19.03 11.33 1.33
C PHE A 172 18.96 10.81 2.75
N TYR A 173 17.74 10.76 3.29
CA TYR A 173 17.50 10.31 4.65
C TYR A 173 16.50 9.15 4.69
N ALA A 174 16.85 8.09 5.44
CA ALA A 174 15.93 7.05 5.83
C ALA A 174 15.27 7.41 7.17
N ARG A 175 14.00 7.03 7.34
CA ARG A 175 13.23 7.34 8.55
C ARG A 175 12.39 6.15 9.01
N SER A 176 12.52 5.78 10.27
CA SER A 176 11.64 4.78 10.86
C SER A 176 10.23 5.34 11.06
N SER A 177 9.24 4.62 10.55
CA SER A 177 7.83 4.97 10.70
C SER A 177 7.32 4.91 12.15
N LEU A 178 8.08 4.28 13.06
CA LEU A 178 7.79 4.27 14.51
C LEU A 178 7.81 5.67 15.13
N LYS A 179 8.46 6.64 14.49
CA LYS A 179 8.46 8.04 14.90
C LYS A 179 7.16 8.77 14.53
N ASP A 180 6.41 8.24 13.58
CA ASP A 180 5.26 8.91 12.98
C ASP A 180 3.93 8.26 13.43
N LEU A 181 3.97 7.43 14.47
CA LEU A 181 2.80 6.77 15.04
C LEU A 181 1.81 7.77 15.63
N LYS A 182 0.55 7.66 15.21
CA LYS A 182 -0.57 8.44 15.72
C LYS A 182 -1.31 7.66 16.80
N LYS A 183 -1.71 8.38 17.86
CA LYS A 183 -2.53 7.84 18.96
C LYS A 183 -4.02 7.76 18.61
N GLY A 184 -4.43 8.45 17.54
CA GLY A 184 -5.81 8.54 17.10
C GLY A 184 -6.35 7.22 16.55
N VAL A 185 -7.66 7.20 16.30
CA VAL A 185 -8.37 6.08 15.69
C VAL A 185 -8.89 6.53 14.33
N VAL A 186 -8.83 5.64 13.36
CA VAL A 186 -9.49 5.80 12.06
C VAL A 186 -10.87 5.14 12.16
N ALA A 187 -11.93 5.89 11.85
CA ALA A 187 -13.28 5.34 11.75
C ALA A 187 -13.66 5.21 10.28
N ILE A 188 -14.11 4.02 9.87
CA ILE A 188 -14.46 3.69 8.49
C ILE A 188 -15.91 3.22 8.46
N ASP A 189 -16.69 3.87 7.62
CA ASP A 189 -18.03 3.46 7.25
C ASP A 189 -18.00 2.86 5.84
N PHE A 190 -17.98 1.53 5.76
CA PHE A 190 -17.97 0.79 4.50
C PHE A 190 -19.41 0.63 3.99
N GLY A 191 -19.91 1.62 3.26
CA GLY A 191 -21.27 1.64 2.73
C GLY A 191 -21.40 0.98 1.35
N THR A 192 -22.64 0.65 0.95
CA THR A 192 -22.93 0.00 -0.33
C THR A 192 -22.61 0.88 -1.53
N LYS A 193 -22.99 2.16 -1.47
CA LYS A 193 -22.78 3.12 -2.57
C LYS A 193 -21.47 3.88 -2.40
N SER A 194 -21.16 4.27 -1.17
CA SER A 194 -19.99 5.06 -0.82
C SER A 194 -19.40 4.60 0.51
N THR A 195 -18.10 4.80 0.64
CA THR A 195 -17.32 4.61 1.86
C THR A 195 -16.87 5.97 2.39
N THR A 196 -17.06 6.17 3.68
CA THR A 196 -16.54 7.36 4.37
C THR A 196 -15.48 6.91 5.36
N ALA A 197 -14.32 7.55 5.35
CA ALA A 197 -13.31 7.33 6.37
C ALA A 197 -12.95 8.65 7.04
N SER A 198 -12.72 8.61 8.35
CA SER A 198 -12.31 9.76 9.12
C SER A 198 -11.19 9.42 10.10
N TYR A 199 -10.33 10.38 10.37
CA TYR A 199 -9.25 10.25 11.34
C TYR A 199 -9.06 11.56 12.10
N MET A 200 -8.42 11.48 13.25
CA MET A 200 -8.04 12.67 14.03
C MET A 200 -6.62 13.07 13.67
N ASP A 201 -6.43 14.31 13.23
CA ASP A 201 -5.10 14.87 12.95
C ASP A 201 -4.34 15.25 14.24
N GLU A 202 -3.12 15.76 14.09
CA GLU A 202 -2.26 16.14 15.22
C GLU A 202 -2.85 17.27 16.08
N THR A 203 -3.74 18.08 15.52
CA THR A 203 -4.41 19.18 16.23
C THR A 203 -5.62 18.71 17.04
N GLY A 204 -5.98 17.43 16.92
CA GLY A 204 -7.21 16.88 17.50
C GLY A 204 -8.45 17.12 16.64
N THR A 205 -8.28 17.61 15.40
CA THR A 205 -9.39 17.88 14.49
C THR A 205 -9.75 16.63 13.69
N TYR A 206 -11.05 16.33 13.57
CA TYR A 206 -11.52 15.25 12.71
C TYR A 206 -11.41 15.65 11.24
N ARG A 207 -10.71 14.82 10.45
CA ARG A 207 -10.55 14.95 9.01
C ARG A 207 -11.29 13.82 8.31
N LEU A 208 -11.94 14.15 7.20
CA LEU A 208 -12.54 13.19 6.29
C LEU A 208 -11.55 12.86 5.17
N LEU A 209 -11.52 11.59 4.75
CA LEU A 209 -10.67 11.11 3.68
C LEU A 209 -11.39 11.20 2.34
N SER A 210 -10.71 11.77 1.34
CA SER A 210 -11.06 11.66 -0.09
C SER A 210 -10.03 10.75 -0.75
N ILE A 211 -10.49 9.79 -1.56
CA ILE A 211 -9.68 8.80 -2.27
C ILE A 211 -9.81 9.06 -3.76
N GLY A 212 -8.75 9.63 -4.35
CA GLY A 212 -8.81 10.20 -5.69
C GLY A 212 -9.70 11.45 -5.77
N GLY A 213 -10.05 11.85 -6.99
CA GLY A 213 -10.88 13.02 -7.24
C GLY A 213 -10.12 14.35 -7.25
N LEU A 214 -10.82 15.43 -7.59
CA LEU A 214 -10.24 16.77 -7.71
C LEU A 214 -9.96 17.35 -6.32
N VAL A 215 -8.69 17.67 -6.05
CA VAL A 215 -8.25 18.28 -4.78
C VAL A 215 -9.00 19.58 -4.48
N ASP A 216 -9.26 20.38 -5.53
CA ASP A 216 -9.91 21.68 -5.46
C ASP A 216 -11.45 21.62 -5.43
N ASP A 217 -12.04 20.43 -5.42
CA ASP A 217 -13.49 20.31 -5.24
C ASP A 217 -13.85 20.79 -3.82
N ALA A 218 -14.61 21.88 -3.72
CA ALA A 218 -15.07 22.40 -2.43
C ALA A 218 -16.27 21.60 -1.88
N SER A 219 -16.85 20.70 -2.67
CA SER A 219 -18.01 19.91 -2.27
C SER A 219 -17.68 18.93 -1.16
N LEU A 220 -18.61 18.79 -0.20
CA LEU A 220 -18.53 17.75 0.83
C LEU A 220 -18.72 16.34 0.24
N THR A 221 -19.34 16.22 -0.94
CA THR A 221 -19.55 14.93 -1.61
C THR A 221 -18.25 14.24 -2.01
N LYS A 222 -17.13 14.97 -2.10
CA LYS A 222 -15.82 14.35 -2.36
C LYS A 222 -15.39 13.38 -1.26
N PHE A 223 -15.90 13.57 -0.04
CA PHE A 223 -15.61 12.67 1.09
C PHE A 223 -16.49 11.41 1.09
N GLU A 224 -17.50 11.35 0.22
CA GLU A 224 -18.28 10.14 -0.06
C GLU A 224 -17.58 9.35 -1.18
N ASN A 225 -16.58 8.56 -0.81
CA ASN A 225 -15.78 7.81 -1.78
C ASN A 225 -16.64 6.69 -2.40
N PRO A 226 -16.89 6.65 -3.72
CA PRO A 226 -17.70 5.59 -4.32
C PRO A 226 -17.14 4.20 -3.98
N THR A 227 -17.99 3.27 -3.53
CA THR A 227 -17.53 1.91 -3.18
C THR A 227 -17.39 1.07 -4.46
N ILE A 228 -16.37 1.39 -5.25
CA ILE A 228 -16.11 0.82 -6.58
C ILE A 228 -14.62 0.53 -6.77
N VAL A 229 -14.33 -0.57 -7.47
CA VAL A 229 -12.99 -0.97 -7.93
C VAL A 229 -13.03 -1.14 -9.46
N GLU A 230 -12.00 -0.69 -10.16
CA GLU A 230 -11.76 -0.99 -11.57
C GLU A 230 -10.56 -1.94 -11.70
N PHE A 231 -10.77 -3.07 -12.39
CA PHE A 231 -9.72 -4.01 -12.75
C PHE A 231 -9.14 -3.65 -14.12
N ARG A 232 -7.84 -3.34 -14.17
CA ARG A 232 -7.15 -2.94 -15.40
C ARG A 232 -6.09 -3.96 -15.81
N HIS A 233 -5.17 -4.27 -14.90
CA HIS A 233 -4.11 -5.28 -15.08
C HIS A 233 -3.96 -6.10 -13.80
N ARG A 234 -4.97 -6.93 -13.49
CA ARG A 234 -5.09 -7.59 -12.18
C ARG A 234 -3.92 -8.55 -11.91
N GLY A 235 -3.47 -9.32 -12.90
CA GLY A 235 -2.33 -10.24 -12.74
C GLY A 235 -1.03 -9.53 -12.38
N LYS A 236 -0.78 -8.37 -13.02
CA LYS A 236 0.36 -7.49 -12.69
C LYS A 236 0.24 -6.91 -11.29
N PHE A 237 -0.94 -6.37 -10.94
CA PHE A 237 -1.18 -5.80 -9.62
C PHE A 237 -0.95 -6.82 -8.50
N ILE A 238 -1.50 -8.04 -8.61
CA ILE A 238 -1.35 -9.08 -7.58
C ILE A 238 0.12 -9.44 -7.40
N THR A 239 0.85 -9.60 -8.51
CA THR A 239 2.29 -9.89 -8.49
C THR A 239 3.07 -8.81 -7.73
N GLU A 240 2.79 -7.54 -7.99
CA GLU A 240 3.43 -6.40 -7.29
C GLU A 240 2.97 -6.30 -5.83
N TYR A 241 1.69 -6.56 -5.56
CA TYR A 241 1.07 -6.53 -4.24
C TYR A 241 1.68 -7.60 -3.32
N ASP A 242 1.90 -8.81 -3.83
CA ASP A 242 2.46 -9.93 -3.06
C ASP A 242 3.98 -9.93 -2.98
N ALA A 243 4.65 -9.03 -3.69
CA ALA A 243 6.10 -8.92 -3.64
C ALA A 243 6.65 -8.40 -2.29
N LEU A 244 5.81 -7.75 -1.48
CA LEU A 244 6.13 -7.32 -0.12
C LEU A 244 4.92 -7.47 0.82
N ASP A 245 5.17 -7.93 2.05
CA ASP A 245 4.14 -8.03 3.10
C ASP A 245 3.60 -6.65 3.54
N HIS A 246 4.42 -5.61 3.35
CA HIS A 246 4.20 -4.27 3.86
C HIS A 246 4.60 -3.24 2.82
N ARG A 247 3.68 -2.31 2.52
CA ARG A 247 3.84 -1.24 1.54
C ARG A 247 4.42 -1.71 0.19
N PRO A 248 3.77 -2.67 -0.50
CA PRO A 248 4.19 -3.06 -1.84
C PRO A 248 4.21 -1.88 -2.81
N PHE A 249 5.10 -1.94 -3.82
CA PHE A 249 5.26 -0.90 -4.84
C PHE A 249 4.32 -1.14 -6.04
N THR A 250 3.03 -1.19 -5.75
CA THR A 250 1.95 -1.30 -6.75
C THR A 250 1.81 -0.03 -7.59
N ALA A 251 1.06 -0.10 -8.68
CA ALA A 251 0.63 1.06 -9.45
C ALA A 251 -0.89 1.19 -9.52
N HIS A 252 -1.43 2.39 -9.24
CA HIS A 252 -2.87 2.63 -9.34
C HIS A 252 -3.39 2.46 -10.77
N ASN A 253 -2.53 2.55 -11.80
CA ASN A 253 -2.94 2.29 -13.18
C ASN A 253 -3.31 0.82 -13.45
N ASP A 254 -2.95 -0.12 -12.57
CA ASP A 254 -3.28 -1.54 -12.69
C ASP A 254 -4.61 -1.88 -11.99
N ILE A 255 -4.94 -1.19 -10.89
CA ILE A 255 -6.24 -1.22 -10.21
C ILE A 255 -6.57 0.18 -9.71
N GLU A 256 -7.77 0.68 -10.01
CA GLU A 256 -8.26 1.95 -9.45
C GLU A 256 -9.44 1.73 -8.52
N VAL A 257 -9.66 2.68 -7.61
CA VAL A 257 -10.77 2.63 -6.66
C VAL A 257 -11.47 3.99 -6.56
N ALA A 258 -12.65 4.01 -5.96
CA ALA A 258 -13.36 5.23 -5.59
C ALA A 258 -13.58 6.21 -6.76
N HIS A 259 -13.15 7.46 -6.60
CA HIS A 259 -13.49 8.52 -7.55
C HIS A 259 -12.86 8.29 -8.93
N GLU A 260 -11.63 7.79 -9.01
CA GLU A 260 -10.99 7.53 -10.31
C GLU A 260 -11.65 6.35 -11.04
N ALA A 261 -11.96 5.26 -10.33
CA ALA A 261 -12.72 4.14 -10.91
C ALA A 261 -14.14 4.57 -11.33
N GLN A 262 -14.83 5.41 -10.55
CA GLN A 262 -16.15 5.93 -10.95
C GLN A 262 -16.07 6.82 -12.21
N LYS A 263 -15.06 7.69 -12.28
CA LYS A 263 -14.79 8.54 -13.44
C LYS A 263 -14.52 7.69 -14.69
N ASN A 264 -13.73 6.63 -14.56
CA ASN A 264 -13.43 5.71 -15.65
C ASN A 264 -14.63 4.87 -16.06
N ALA A 265 -15.58 4.61 -15.16
CA ALA A 265 -16.83 3.90 -15.46
C ALA A 265 -17.80 4.75 -16.29
N ALA A 266 -17.70 6.08 -16.24
CA ALA A 266 -18.62 6.98 -16.90
C ALA A 266 -18.57 6.80 -18.44
N GLY A 267 -19.68 6.38 -19.03
CA GLY A 267 -19.80 6.20 -20.48
C GLY A 267 -19.26 4.88 -21.03
N VAL A 268 -18.76 3.99 -20.17
CA VAL A 268 -18.37 2.62 -20.55
C VAL A 268 -19.61 1.80 -20.96
N LYS A 269 -19.45 0.93 -21.97
CA LYS A 269 -20.54 0.13 -22.54
C LYS A 269 -20.09 -1.29 -22.83
N GLY A 270 -21.06 -2.19 -22.98
CA GLY A 270 -20.83 -3.57 -23.38
C GLY A 270 -19.99 -4.33 -22.35
N ASN A 271 -19.08 -5.18 -22.83
CA ASN A 271 -18.30 -6.06 -21.97
C ASN A 271 -17.33 -5.30 -21.05
N ASP A 272 -16.92 -4.08 -21.38
CA ASP A 272 -15.99 -3.31 -20.55
C ASP A 272 -16.61 -2.89 -19.20
N LEU A 273 -17.94 -3.00 -19.05
CA LEU A 273 -18.62 -2.82 -17.76
C LEU A 273 -18.19 -3.87 -16.73
N TYR A 274 -17.80 -5.08 -17.16
CA TYR A 274 -17.30 -6.15 -16.29
C TYR A 274 -15.92 -5.85 -15.69
N ARG A 275 -15.28 -4.72 -16.06
CA ARG A 275 -14.07 -4.23 -15.37
C ARG A 275 -14.36 -3.55 -14.04
N PHE A 276 -15.61 -3.15 -13.80
CA PHE A 276 -15.98 -2.34 -12.65
C PHE A 276 -16.79 -3.14 -11.64
N PHE A 277 -16.39 -3.07 -10.38
CA PHE A 277 -17.08 -3.73 -9.29
C PHE A 277 -17.57 -2.73 -8.24
N SER A 278 -18.82 -2.28 -8.39
CA SER A 278 -19.47 -1.32 -7.48
C SER A 278 -20.34 -1.97 -6.41
N LYS A 279 -20.37 -3.30 -6.36
CA LYS A 279 -21.28 -4.09 -5.50
C LYS A 279 -20.51 -4.87 -4.43
N LEU A 280 -19.35 -4.37 -4.01
CA LEU A 280 -18.44 -5.03 -3.04
C LEU A 280 -19.17 -5.51 -1.78
N LYS A 281 -19.89 -4.59 -1.11
CA LYS A 281 -20.66 -4.91 0.10
C LYS A 281 -21.77 -5.91 -0.19
N GLN A 282 -22.52 -5.72 -1.28
CA GLN A 282 -23.60 -6.63 -1.68
C GLN A 282 -23.10 -8.04 -1.97
N TRP A 283 -21.94 -8.17 -2.62
CA TRP A 283 -21.28 -9.46 -2.86
C TRP A 283 -20.86 -10.15 -1.56
N ALA A 284 -20.36 -9.39 -0.58
CA ALA A 284 -20.07 -9.93 0.74
C ALA A 284 -21.31 -10.47 1.47
N GLY A 285 -22.49 -9.87 1.24
CA GLY A 285 -23.76 -10.32 1.80
C GLY A 285 -24.43 -11.45 1.02
N ALA A 286 -24.35 -11.44 -0.32
CA ALA A 286 -24.96 -12.43 -1.20
C ALA A 286 -24.18 -13.76 -1.24
N ASP A 287 -22.86 -13.69 -1.05
CA ASP A 287 -21.96 -14.84 -1.05
C ASP A 287 -21.99 -15.67 -2.33
N GLU A 288 -22.09 -14.99 -3.48
CA GLU A 288 -22.18 -15.62 -4.80
C GLU A 288 -20.90 -15.43 -5.62
N LYS A 289 -20.59 -16.41 -6.47
CA LYS A 289 -19.53 -16.31 -7.47
C LYS A 289 -19.87 -15.23 -8.49
N GLN A 290 -18.89 -14.41 -8.90
CA GLN A 290 -19.09 -13.36 -9.89
C GLN A 290 -17.99 -13.38 -10.96
N ASN A 291 -18.36 -13.00 -12.18
CA ASN A 291 -17.43 -12.94 -13.32
C ASN A 291 -17.11 -11.48 -13.65
N PHE A 292 -15.84 -11.23 -13.91
CA PHE A 292 -15.27 -9.95 -14.24
C PHE A 292 -14.31 -10.10 -15.40
N ARG A 293 -13.74 -8.99 -15.83
CA ARG A 293 -12.60 -8.96 -16.73
C ARG A 293 -11.71 -7.80 -16.36
N ASP A 294 -10.45 -7.85 -16.76
CA ASP A 294 -9.60 -6.66 -16.79
C ASP A 294 -9.38 -6.22 -18.26
N LEU A 295 -8.31 -5.49 -18.57
CA LEU A 295 -8.02 -5.06 -19.94
C LEU A 295 -7.45 -6.20 -20.81
N GLU A 296 -7.03 -7.31 -20.21
CA GLU A 296 -6.32 -8.40 -20.87
C GLU A 296 -7.15 -9.69 -20.89
N GLU A 297 -7.73 -10.07 -19.75
CA GLU A 297 -8.37 -11.38 -19.57
C GLU A 297 -9.66 -11.33 -18.74
N ASP A 298 -10.53 -12.29 -18.98
CA ASP A 298 -11.72 -12.55 -18.16
C ASP A 298 -11.32 -13.40 -16.94
N PHE A 299 -11.94 -13.15 -15.79
CA PHE A 299 -11.69 -13.91 -14.57
C PHE A 299 -12.95 -14.03 -13.70
N SER A 300 -12.91 -14.94 -12.73
CA SER A 300 -13.99 -15.11 -11.76
C SER A 300 -13.50 -14.84 -10.35
N LEU A 301 -14.34 -14.20 -9.55
CA LEU A 301 -14.23 -14.18 -8.10
C LEU A 301 -15.11 -15.27 -7.54
N GLU A 302 -14.55 -16.13 -6.69
CA GLU A 302 -15.34 -17.05 -5.89
C GLU A 302 -16.31 -16.30 -4.97
N SER A 303 -17.24 -17.03 -4.35
CA SER A 303 -18.11 -16.48 -3.30
C SER A 303 -17.29 -15.80 -2.20
N PHE A 304 -17.84 -14.78 -1.54
CA PHE A 304 -17.10 -14.02 -0.55
C PHE A 304 -16.51 -14.92 0.54
N THR A 305 -17.24 -15.92 1.03
CA THR A 305 -16.81 -16.92 2.02
C THR A 305 -15.63 -17.77 1.54
N HIS A 306 -15.52 -18.05 0.24
CA HIS A 306 -14.46 -18.89 -0.33
C HIS A 306 -13.37 -18.09 -1.06
N CYS A 307 -13.51 -16.77 -1.17
CA CYS A 307 -12.51 -15.89 -1.73
C CYS A 307 -11.24 -15.88 -0.85
N ALA A 308 -10.15 -16.46 -1.37
CA ALA A 308 -8.86 -16.58 -0.68
C ALA A 308 -7.72 -15.86 -1.43
N ASP A 309 -7.61 -16.03 -2.75
CA ASP A 309 -6.45 -15.55 -3.53
C ASP A 309 -6.50 -14.05 -3.81
N PHE A 310 -7.63 -13.54 -4.30
CA PHE A 310 -7.79 -12.13 -4.64
C PHE A 310 -9.12 -11.59 -4.12
N ASN A 311 -9.03 -10.72 -3.11
CA ASN A 311 -10.18 -10.15 -2.43
C ASN A 311 -10.29 -8.62 -2.69
N PRO A 312 -11.24 -8.16 -3.52
CA PRO A 312 -11.38 -6.74 -3.81
C PRO A 312 -11.68 -5.85 -2.59
N ILE A 313 -12.29 -6.39 -1.52
CA ILE A 313 -12.53 -5.65 -0.28
C ILE A 313 -11.19 -5.40 0.45
N GLU A 314 -10.30 -6.39 0.44
CA GLU A 314 -8.94 -6.23 0.96
C GLU A 314 -8.17 -5.16 0.16
N ILE A 315 -8.22 -5.23 -1.17
CA ILE A 315 -7.55 -4.24 -2.02
C ILE A 315 -8.12 -2.83 -1.78
N TYR A 316 -9.44 -2.69 -1.69
CA TYR A 316 -10.07 -1.40 -1.37
C TYR A 316 -9.61 -0.86 0.00
N ALA A 317 -9.52 -1.73 1.01
CA ALA A 317 -8.98 -1.37 2.34
C ALA A 317 -7.49 -1.01 2.30
N HIS A 318 -6.70 -1.66 1.44
CA HIS A 318 -5.31 -1.29 1.21
C HIS A 318 -5.18 0.14 0.68
N TYR A 319 -6.02 0.54 -0.28
CA TYR A 319 -6.04 1.92 -0.81
C TYR A 319 -6.44 2.93 0.27
N ILE A 320 -7.48 2.65 1.06
CA ILE A 320 -7.84 3.49 2.22
C ILE A 320 -6.63 3.64 3.14
N GLY A 321 -5.97 2.52 3.46
CA GLY A 321 -4.81 2.48 4.32
C GLY A 321 -3.63 3.29 3.79
N ARG A 322 -3.28 3.20 2.50
CA ARG A 322 -2.20 3.99 1.88
C ARG A 322 -2.55 5.47 1.79
N CYS A 323 -3.80 5.82 1.51
CA CYS A 323 -4.25 7.21 1.46
C CYS A 323 -4.19 7.88 2.85
N ILE A 324 -4.51 7.14 3.92
CA ILE A 324 -4.43 7.64 5.30
C ILE A 324 -2.99 7.63 5.81
N ASN A 325 -2.27 6.51 5.63
CA ASN A 325 -0.95 6.27 6.22
C ASN A 325 0.15 6.59 5.20
N ASN A 326 0.63 7.82 5.26
CA ASN A 326 1.62 8.36 4.32
C ASN A 326 2.58 9.31 5.05
N MET A 327 3.64 9.75 4.37
CA MET A 327 4.71 10.52 5.02
C MET A 327 4.23 11.84 5.66
N GLU A 328 3.13 12.43 5.16
CA GLU A 328 2.56 13.68 5.67
C GLU A 328 1.59 13.44 6.84
N ASN A 329 0.81 12.37 6.79
CA ASN A 329 -0.22 12.06 7.78
C ASN A 329 0.28 11.18 8.94
N GLY A 330 1.40 10.48 8.77
CA GLY A 330 1.92 9.50 9.72
C GLY A 330 1.18 8.16 9.69
N VAL A 331 1.24 7.42 10.80
CA VAL A 331 0.82 6.00 10.85
C VAL A 331 -0.21 5.76 11.95
N PHE A 332 -1.41 5.34 11.57
CA PHE A 332 -2.50 4.94 12.46
C PHE A 332 -2.52 3.42 12.63
N LEU A 333 -2.73 2.97 13.86
CA LEU A 333 -2.74 1.54 14.20
C LEU A 333 -4.11 1.05 14.69
N LYS A 334 -5.07 1.94 14.94
CA LYS A 334 -6.40 1.55 15.44
C LYS A 334 -7.48 1.96 14.46
N TYR A 335 -8.31 1.01 14.09
CA TYR A 335 -9.36 1.17 13.09
C TYR A 335 -10.69 0.65 13.65
N PHE A 336 -11.73 1.46 13.53
CA PHE A 336 -13.11 1.08 13.84
C PHE A 336 -13.92 1.00 12.57
N LEU A 337 -14.58 -0.14 12.35
CA LEU A 337 -15.51 -0.34 11.26
C LEU A 337 -16.94 -0.29 11.79
N SER A 338 -17.81 0.41 11.04
CA SER A 338 -19.25 0.21 11.13
C SER A 338 -19.63 -1.14 10.50
N TYR A 339 -20.80 -1.66 10.86
CA TYR A 339 -21.35 -2.85 10.21
C TYR A 339 -22.87 -2.80 10.06
N PRO A 340 -23.41 -3.47 9.04
CA PRO A 340 -24.85 -3.57 8.84
C PRO A 340 -25.46 -4.56 9.84
N ILE A 341 -26.64 -4.24 10.39
CA ILE A 341 -27.32 -5.09 11.39
C ILE A 341 -27.74 -6.45 10.81
N LYS A 342 -28.10 -6.48 9.52
CA LYS A 342 -28.63 -7.68 8.87
C LYS A 342 -27.59 -8.74 8.52
N TYR A 343 -26.30 -8.42 8.62
CA TYR A 343 -25.26 -9.36 8.22
C TYR A 343 -25.09 -10.40 9.30
N GLU A 344 -24.92 -11.64 8.88
CA GLU A 344 -24.55 -12.68 9.84
C GLU A 344 -23.17 -12.37 10.42
N LYS A 345 -22.95 -12.79 11.67
CA LYS A 345 -21.71 -12.53 12.40
C LYS A 345 -20.47 -12.95 11.60
N HIS A 346 -20.55 -14.09 10.90
CA HIS A 346 -19.45 -14.62 10.11
C HIS A 346 -19.12 -13.73 8.89
N GLN A 347 -20.12 -13.15 8.23
CA GLN A 347 -19.93 -12.23 7.10
C GLN A 347 -19.30 -10.92 7.57
N ALA A 348 -19.82 -10.34 8.65
CA ALA A 348 -19.27 -9.11 9.23
C ALA A 348 -17.81 -9.30 9.69
N GLU A 349 -17.49 -10.45 10.30
CA GLU A 349 -16.14 -10.79 10.72
C GLU A 349 -15.21 -10.97 9.51
N LYS A 350 -15.65 -11.63 8.43
CA LYS A 350 -14.84 -11.77 7.22
C LYS A 350 -14.57 -10.42 6.54
N ILE A 351 -15.53 -9.48 6.57
CA ILE A 351 -15.29 -8.09 6.11
C ILE A 351 -14.21 -7.45 7.00
N ARG A 352 -14.32 -7.56 8.32
CA ARG A 352 -13.33 -7.04 9.26
C ARG A 352 -11.93 -7.61 9.00
N GLU A 353 -11.81 -8.92 8.79
CA GLU A 353 -10.55 -9.59 8.44
C GLU A 353 -10.00 -9.14 7.09
N SER A 354 -10.86 -8.93 6.09
CA SER A 354 -10.46 -8.41 4.77
C SER A 354 -9.88 -7.00 4.92
N PHE A 355 -10.53 -6.14 5.70
CA PHE A 355 -10.01 -4.81 6.03
C PHE A 355 -8.71 -4.89 6.82
N GLU A 356 -8.62 -5.81 7.79
CA GLU A 356 -7.41 -6.01 8.57
C GLU A 356 -6.21 -6.37 7.69
N LYS A 357 -6.37 -7.30 6.75
CA LYS A 357 -5.32 -7.67 5.79
C LYS A 357 -4.88 -6.47 4.92
N GLY A 358 -5.83 -5.77 4.32
CA GLY A 358 -5.54 -4.64 3.42
C GLY A 358 -4.87 -3.48 4.15
N LEU A 359 -5.43 -3.08 5.30
CA LEU A 359 -4.87 -2.05 6.16
C LEU A 359 -3.48 -2.44 6.67
N ARG A 360 -3.28 -3.69 7.12
CA ARG A 360 -1.98 -4.20 7.56
C ARG A 360 -0.94 -4.10 6.44
N LYS A 361 -1.31 -4.48 5.22
CA LYS A 361 -0.43 -4.44 4.03
C LYS A 361 -0.11 -3.01 3.59
N SER A 362 -0.96 -2.04 3.91
CA SER A 362 -0.70 -0.61 3.66
C SER A 362 0.32 0.03 4.63
N LEU A 363 0.55 -0.59 5.78
CA LEU A 363 1.38 -0.04 6.85
C LEU A 363 2.87 -0.36 6.62
N PRO A 364 3.79 0.54 7.03
CA PRO A 364 5.22 0.29 6.90
C PRO A 364 5.68 -0.88 7.76
N ARG A 365 6.68 -1.62 7.27
CA ARG A 365 7.22 -2.81 7.93
C ARG A 365 7.61 -2.59 9.40
N HIS A 366 8.23 -1.44 9.73
CA HIS A 366 8.72 -1.17 11.09
C HIS A 366 7.68 -1.36 12.19
N VAL A 367 6.40 -1.16 11.88
CA VAL A 367 5.27 -1.39 12.81
C VAL A 367 5.24 -2.83 13.32
N PHE A 368 5.74 -3.77 12.52
CA PHE A 368 5.66 -5.20 12.75
C PHE A 368 7.00 -5.87 13.05
N ASP A 369 8.10 -5.11 13.07
CA ASP A 369 9.42 -5.63 13.46
C ASP A 369 9.51 -5.91 14.98
N ASP A 370 8.68 -5.25 15.80
CA ASP A 370 8.59 -5.50 17.24
C ASP A 370 7.16 -5.90 17.68
N GLU A 371 7.08 -6.90 18.56
CA GLU A 371 5.81 -7.49 18.99
C GLU A 371 4.91 -6.49 19.74
N LYS A 372 5.51 -5.52 20.45
CA LYS A 372 4.75 -4.55 21.24
C LYS A 372 3.99 -3.59 20.34
N THR A 373 4.65 -3.04 19.33
CA THR A 373 4.01 -2.16 18.34
C THR A 373 3.03 -2.95 17.48
N ALA A 374 3.39 -4.16 17.04
CA ALA A 374 2.50 -5.02 16.26
C ALA A 374 1.17 -5.29 16.96
N LYS A 375 1.17 -5.52 18.28
CA LYS A 375 -0.05 -5.73 19.10
C LYS A 375 -0.95 -4.50 19.21
N THR A 376 -0.45 -3.31 18.88
CA THR A 376 -1.27 -2.09 18.88
C THR A 376 -2.08 -1.94 17.60
N PHE A 377 -1.69 -2.62 16.51
CA PHE A 377 -2.49 -2.69 15.30
C PHE A 377 -3.77 -3.49 15.55
N LYS A 378 -4.92 -2.86 15.34
CA LYS A 378 -6.24 -3.47 15.57
C LYS A 378 -7.29 -2.91 14.63
N VAL A 379 -8.11 -3.82 14.11
CA VAL A 379 -9.32 -3.50 13.33
C VAL A 379 -10.51 -4.13 14.04
N GLU A 380 -11.43 -3.30 14.54
CA GLU A 380 -12.55 -3.74 15.38
C GLU A 380 -13.89 -3.30 14.78
N LEU A 381 -14.87 -4.21 14.77
CA LEU A 381 -16.28 -3.87 14.54
C LEU A 381 -16.80 -3.15 15.79
N ARG A 382 -17.11 -1.86 15.70
CA ARG A 382 -17.35 -1.04 16.89
C ARG A 382 -18.81 -0.71 17.14
N ALA A 383 -19.56 -0.37 16.11
CA ALA A 383 -20.97 -0.01 16.20
C ALA A 383 -21.67 -0.41 14.91
N SER A 384 -22.96 -0.74 15.00
CA SER A 384 -23.77 -0.83 13.79
C SER A 384 -23.89 0.55 13.14
N GLU A 385 -24.09 0.57 11.83
CA GLU A 385 -24.32 1.80 11.04
C GLU A 385 -25.38 2.73 11.67
N PRO A 386 -26.61 2.26 11.98
CA PRO A 386 -27.62 3.13 12.59
C PRO A 386 -27.28 3.55 14.03
N CYS A 387 -26.55 2.72 14.80
CA CYS A 387 -26.09 3.09 16.14
C CYS A 387 -25.01 4.19 16.07
N ALA A 388 -24.07 4.10 15.13
CA ALA A 388 -23.06 5.14 14.89
C ALA A 388 -23.73 6.47 14.51
N TYR A 389 -24.77 6.43 13.67
CA TYR A 389 -25.58 7.60 13.35
C TYR A 389 -26.29 8.17 14.59
N ALA A 390 -26.94 7.31 15.40
CA ALA A 390 -27.60 7.73 16.63
C ALA A 390 -26.64 8.47 17.58
N ILE A 391 -25.45 7.92 17.80
CA ILE A 391 -24.41 8.54 18.64
C ILE A 391 -24.04 9.93 18.10
N SER A 392 -23.84 10.05 16.78
CA SER A 392 -23.49 11.32 16.13
C SER A 392 -24.60 12.36 16.27
N ALA A 393 -25.85 11.97 16.01
CA ALA A 393 -27.01 12.84 16.12
C ALA A 393 -27.24 13.30 17.56
N LEU A 394 -27.28 12.36 18.51
CA LEU A 394 -27.47 12.67 19.94
C LEU A 394 -26.38 13.60 20.47
N LYS A 395 -25.12 13.40 20.06
CA LYS A 395 -24.02 14.31 20.39
C LYS A 395 -24.26 15.71 19.82
N SER A 396 -24.61 15.80 18.54
CA SER A 396 -24.83 17.09 17.85
C SER A 396 -25.98 17.90 18.43
N TYR A 397 -27.06 17.23 18.85
CA TYR A 397 -28.20 17.86 19.54
C TYR A 397 -27.96 18.12 21.05
N GLY A 398 -26.75 17.82 21.55
CA GLY A 398 -26.33 18.12 22.92
C GLY A 398 -26.90 17.19 23.98
N PHE A 399 -27.36 15.98 23.64
CA PHE A 399 -27.88 14.98 24.59
C PHE A 399 -26.80 14.35 25.48
N PHE A 400 -25.54 14.75 25.33
CA PHE A 400 -24.44 14.42 26.23
C PHE A 400 -24.30 15.39 27.42
N LYS A 401 -25.01 16.53 27.41
CA LYS A 401 -24.99 17.51 28.51
C LYS A 401 -25.71 16.93 29.74
N SER A 402 -25.15 17.16 30.93
CA SER A 402 -25.66 16.62 32.20
C SER A 402 -27.16 16.86 32.41
N GLU A 403 -27.65 18.05 32.05
CA GLU A 403 -29.06 18.46 32.14
C GLU A 403 -30.03 17.56 31.34
N LYS A 404 -29.54 16.88 30.30
CA LYS A 404 -30.34 15.98 29.44
C LYS A 404 -30.13 14.50 29.77
N LEU A 405 -29.30 14.18 30.77
CA LEU A 405 -28.95 12.81 31.16
C LEU A 405 -29.70 12.31 32.40
N ASP A 406 -30.53 13.15 33.03
CA ASP A 406 -31.33 12.79 34.21
C ASP A 406 -32.45 11.78 33.90
N LYS A 407 -32.84 11.68 32.62
CA LYS A 407 -33.81 10.70 32.13
C LYS A 407 -33.28 10.01 30.88
N PRO A 408 -33.64 8.72 30.67
CA PRO A 408 -33.26 8.04 29.45
C PRO A 408 -33.94 8.66 28.23
N VAL A 409 -33.19 8.81 27.15
CA VAL A 409 -33.67 9.25 25.84
C VAL A 409 -33.84 8.03 24.96
N TYR A 410 -35.06 7.77 24.51
CA TYR A 410 -35.34 6.71 23.55
C TYR A 410 -35.22 7.28 22.15
N TYR A 411 -34.60 6.53 21.25
CA TYR A 411 -34.44 6.91 19.86
C TYR A 411 -34.83 5.76 18.93
N GLY A 412 -35.20 6.12 17.71
CA GLY A 412 -35.30 5.23 16.58
C GLY A 412 -34.52 5.82 15.41
N VAL A 413 -33.71 4.99 14.74
CA VAL A 413 -32.99 5.33 13.52
C VAL A 413 -33.58 4.51 12.38
N PHE A 414 -33.92 5.20 11.30
CA PHE A 414 -34.43 4.62 10.06
C PHE A 414 -33.39 4.92 8.97
N ASP A 415 -32.53 3.95 8.70
CA ASP A 415 -31.44 4.10 7.73
C ASP A 415 -31.88 3.57 6.37
N PHE A 416 -32.08 4.49 5.43
CA PHE A 416 -32.43 4.20 4.03
C PHE A 416 -31.18 4.37 3.16
N GLY A 417 -30.31 3.37 3.18
CA GLY A 417 -29.06 3.35 2.41
C GLY A 417 -29.26 2.99 0.93
N GLY A 418 -28.14 3.01 0.18
CA GLY A 418 -28.15 2.72 -1.26
C GLY A 418 -28.46 1.26 -1.65
N GLY A 419 -28.49 0.34 -0.68
CA GLY A 419 -28.82 -1.07 -0.92
C GLY A 419 -29.36 -1.82 0.29
N THR A 420 -29.51 -1.17 1.45
CA THR A 420 -30.06 -1.74 2.68
C THR A 420 -31.07 -0.76 3.29
N THR A 421 -32.00 -1.30 4.08
CA THR A 421 -32.91 -0.50 4.90
C THR A 421 -32.92 -1.09 6.29
N ASP A 422 -32.33 -0.37 7.24
CA ASP A 422 -32.10 -0.86 8.60
C ASP A 422 -32.84 0.01 9.61
N PHE A 423 -33.41 -0.62 10.62
CA PHE A 423 -34.13 0.04 11.70
C PHE A 423 -33.45 -0.32 13.02
N ASP A 424 -33.09 0.69 13.80
CA ASP A 424 -32.49 0.50 15.12
C ASP A 424 -33.26 1.32 16.15
N PHE A 425 -33.54 0.72 17.30
CA PHE A 425 -34.19 1.39 18.40
C PHE A 425 -33.34 1.23 19.64
N GLY A 426 -33.09 2.34 20.33
CA GLY A 426 -32.16 2.33 21.44
C GLY A 426 -32.53 3.29 22.55
N LYS A 427 -31.77 3.17 23.63
CA LYS A 427 -31.91 3.95 24.85
C LYS A 427 -30.57 4.59 25.14
N TRP A 428 -30.54 5.92 25.18
CA TRP A 428 -29.39 6.72 25.56
C TRP A 428 -29.55 7.16 27.02
N GLU A 429 -28.65 6.72 27.88
CA GLU A 429 -28.68 7.06 29.30
C GLU A 429 -27.27 7.16 29.88
N LYS A 430 -27.15 7.81 31.04
CA LYS A 430 -25.88 7.89 31.77
C LYS A 430 -25.43 6.48 32.15
N ALA A 431 -24.20 6.14 31.80
CA ALA A 431 -23.58 4.91 32.27
C ALA A 431 -23.59 4.88 33.80
N LEU A 432 -24.24 3.88 34.39
CA LEU A 432 -24.11 3.59 35.81
C LEU A 432 -22.64 3.21 36.05
N ALA A 433 -21.97 3.86 37.01
CA ALA A 433 -20.62 3.47 37.38
C ALA A 433 -20.60 1.97 37.68
N PRO A 434 -19.65 1.18 37.13
CA PRO A 434 -19.61 -0.24 37.42
C PRO A 434 -19.36 -0.43 38.92
N ASN A 435 -20.39 -0.88 39.63
CA ASN A 435 -20.24 -1.36 41.00
C ASN A 435 -19.48 -2.69 40.96
N SER A 436 -18.15 -2.62 41.06
CA SER A 436 -17.24 -3.70 41.52
C SER A 436 -16.92 -4.83 40.52
N PRO A 437 -15.79 -5.54 40.72
CA PRO A 437 -15.16 -6.39 39.71
C PRO A 437 -15.70 -7.83 39.78
N THR A 438 -16.21 -8.34 38.66
CA THR A 438 -16.38 -9.78 38.48
C THR A 438 -16.12 -10.16 37.03
N LYS A 439 -14.95 -10.79 36.88
CA LYS A 439 -14.39 -11.72 35.87
C LYS A 439 -14.84 -11.62 34.42
#